data_AF-A0A5K1DFE0-F1
#
_entry.id   AF-A0A5K1DFE0-F1
#
_cell.length_a   1.000
_cell.length_b   1.000
_cell.length_c   1.000
_cell.angle_alpha   90.00
_cell.angle_beta   90.00
_cell.angle_gamma   90.00
#
_symmetry.space_group_name_H-M   'P 1'
#
loop_
_entity.id
_entity.type
_entity.pdbx_description
1 polymer ?
#
loop_
_entity_poly.entity_id
_entity_poly.type
_entity_poly.pdbx_seq_one_letter_code
_entity_poly.pdbx_strand_id
1 'polypeptide(L)'
;YRDDPYDRYWHPSNSTIDGVINVTRDNMSFNNNFPDIPGLALAHAITPASSNATTLTVPSSETDLGDDTYYYNFYFYEVLEAAYQNKSRSFDFLVDGEKLNNNGSIIPPYQSSPLSQYNHVGRRLTAGSVISLVNTPDASLPPILNAMELFKLRTGLADGTSTND
;
A
#
# COMPACT_ATOMS: atom_id res chain seq x y z
N TYR A 1 3.88 -14.29 7.77
CA TYR A 1 2.83 -15.06 7.08
C TYR A 1 3.43 -16.40 6.65
N ARG A 2 2.86 -17.54 7.04
CA ARG A 2 3.45 -18.87 6.78
C ARG A 2 3.36 -19.28 5.29
N ASP A 3 2.47 -18.62 4.56
CA ASP A 3 2.17 -18.77 3.15
C ASP A 3 2.97 -17.83 2.25
N ASP A 4 3.90 -17.02 2.80
CA ASP A 4 4.76 -16.19 1.97
C ASP A 4 5.85 -17.05 1.28
N PRO A 5 5.92 -17.10 -0.06
CA PRO A 5 6.90 -17.94 -0.75
C PRO A 5 8.36 -17.48 -0.58
N TYR A 6 8.56 -16.27 -0.05
CA TYR A 6 9.88 -15.66 0.14
C TYR A 6 10.26 -15.51 1.63
N ASP A 7 9.52 -16.15 2.55
CA ASP A 7 9.75 -16.09 4.00
C ASP A 7 9.86 -14.65 4.58
N ARG A 8 9.25 -13.66 3.92
CA ARG A 8 9.24 -12.26 4.38
C ARG A 8 8.39 -12.14 5.64
N TYR A 9 8.92 -11.37 6.59
CA TYR A 9 8.15 -10.93 7.74
C TYR A 9 7.36 -9.68 7.37
N TRP A 10 6.04 -9.75 7.52
CA TRP A 10 5.15 -8.61 7.33
C TRP A 10 4.68 -8.15 8.70
N HIS A 11 4.99 -6.90 9.02
CA HIS A 11 4.56 -6.28 10.27
C HIS A 11 3.09 -5.85 10.13
N PRO A 12 2.17 -6.31 11.01
CA PRO A 12 0.85 -5.72 11.05
C PRO A 12 0.99 -4.25 11.44
N SER A 13 0.21 -3.38 10.81
CA SER A 13 0.15 -1.98 11.24
C SER A 13 -0.25 -1.92 12.71
N ASN A 14 0.30 -0.96 13.45
CA ASN A 14 -0.05 -0.83 14.87
C ASN A 14 -1.56 -0.66 15.05
N SER A 15 -2.13 -1.30 16.09
CA SER A 15 -3.59 -1.35 16.30
C SER A 15 -4.23 0.02 16.57
N THR A 16 -3.41 1.00 16.94
CA THR A 16 -3.81 2.37 17.26
C THR A 16 -3.01 3.34 16.41
N ILE A 17 -3.54 3.62 15.22
CA ILE A 17 -3.07 4.68 14.34
C ILE A 17 -4.17 5.73 14.31
N ASP A 18 -3.83 6.96 14.68
CA ASP A 18 -4.81 8.05 14.72
C ASP A 18 -5.40 8.32 13.32
N GLY A 19 -6.72 8.50 13.26
CA GLY A 19 -7.43 8.92 12.06
C GLY A 19 -7.78 7.80 11.06
N VAL A 20 -7.36 6.55 11.31
CA VAL A 20 -7.71 5.39 10.47
C VAL A 20 -8.41 4.30 11.28
N ILE A 21 -9.10 3.42 10.57
CA ILE A 21 -9.69 2.19 11.11
C ILE A 21 -9.24 0.99 10.28
N ASN A 22 -9.16 -0.17 10.92
CA ASN A 22 -8.92 -1.43 10.25
C ASN A 22 -10.23 -1.97 9.69
N VAL A 23 -10.21 -2.35 8.42
CA VAL A 23 -11.28 -3.07 7.75
C VAL A 23 -10.76 -4.44 7.32
N THR A 24 -11.64 -5.42 7.39
CA THR A 24 -11.32 -6.80 7.02
C THR A 24 -12.36 -7.28 6.02
N ARG A 25 -11.94 -8.16 5.13
CA ARG A 25 -12.82 -8.74 4.13
C ARG A 25 -13.92 -9.58 4.78
N ASP A 26 -15.14 -9.40 4.31
CA ASP A 26 -16.32 -10.12 4.82
C ASP A 26 -16.29 -11.62 4.47
N ASN A 27 -15.62 -11.98 3.37
CA ASN A 27 -15.49 -13.36 2.91
C ASN A 27 -14.04 -13.73 2.56
N MET A 28 -13.49 -14.72 3.27
CA MET A 28 -12.13 -15.23 3.12
C MET A 28 -11.99 -16.34 2.06
N SER A 29 -13.03 -16.67 1.31
CA SER A 29 -12.97 -17.65 0.19
C SER A 29 -12.17 -17.16 -1.02
N PHE A 30 -11.36 -16.12 -0.84
CA PHE A 30 -10.53 -15.52 -1.84
C PHE A 30 -9.29 -16.40 -2.03
N ASN A 31 -9.32 -17.18 -3.10
CA ASN A 31 -8.33 -18.20 -3.40
C ASN A 31 -7.45 -17.74 -4.57
N ASN A 32 -6.80 -16.58 -4.43
CA ASN A 32 -5.80 -16.18 -5.41
C ASN A 32 -4.42 -16.45 -4.84
N ASN A 33 -3.68 -17.34 -5.52
CA ASN A 33 -2.25 -17.46 -5.38
C ASN A 33 -1.62 -16.16 -5.90
N PHE A 34 -1.49 -15.16 -5.03
CA PHE A 34 -0.67 -14.00 -5.33
C PHE A 34 0.80 -14.40 -5.17
N PRO A 35 1.59 -14.41 -6.25
CA PRO A 35 2.96 -14.91 -6.18
C PRO A 35 3.85 -14.04 -5.28
N ASP A 36 3.56 -12.74 -5.19
CA ASP A 36 4.46 -11.75 -4.61
C ASP A 36 3.98 -11.14 -3.30
N ILE A 37 2.84 -11.56 -2.76
CA ILE A 37 2.34 -11.09 -1.47
C ILE A 37 1.42 -12.14 -0.82
N PRO A 38 1.49 -12.35 0.51
CA PRO A 38 0.57 -13.25 1.20
C PRO A 38 -0.88 -12.79 1.01
N GLY A 39 -1.78 -13.71 0.64
CA GLY A 39 -3.19 -13.38 0.44
C GLY A 39 -3.84 -12.79 1.70
N LEU A 40 -3.40 -13.21 2.88
CA LEU A 40 -3.85 -12.66 4.16
C LEU A 40 -3.48 -11.18 4.35
N ALA A 41 -2.35 -10.71 3.80
CA ALA A 41 -2.00 -9.28 3.84
C ALA A 41 -2.99 -8.43 3.02
N LEU A 42 -3.67 -9.04 2.05
CA LEU A 42 -4.69 -8.38 1.22
C LEU A 42 -6.11 -8.53 1.76
N ALA A 43 -6.32 -9.40 2.75
CA ALA A 43 -7.61 -9.56 3.42
C ALA A 43 -7.90 -8.44 4.44
N HIS A 44 -6.87 -7.73 4.87
CA HIS A 44 -6.95 -6.60 5.79
C HIS A 44 -6.52 -5.32 5.10
N ALA A 45 -7.02 -4.19 5.59
CA ALA A 45 -6.58 -2.87 5.16
C ALA A 45 -6.86 -1.80 6.20
N ILE A 46 -6.21 -0.66 6.05
CA ILE A 46 -6.57 0.59 6.71
C ILE A 46 -7.34 1.51 5.78
N THR A 47 -8.27 2.27 6.33
CA THR A 47 -9.02 3.32 5.64
C THR A 47 -9.30 4.45 6.64
N PRO A 48 -9.50 5.71 6.21
CA PRO A 48 -9.86 6.78 7.12
C PRO A 48 -11.09 6.45 7.99
N ALA A 49 -11.05 6.85 9.26
CA ALA A 49 -12.14 6.60 10.21
C ALA A 49 -13.45 7.32 9.82
N SER A 50 -13.32 8.48 9.16
CA SER A 50 -14.46 9.22 8.63
C SER A 50 -14.85 8.72 7.25
N SER A 51 -16.13 8.36 7.07
CA SER A 51 -16.67 7.96 5.77
C SER A 51 -16.64 9.06 4.71
N ASN A 52 -16.49 10.33 5.12
CA ASN A 52 -16.44 11.49 4.22
C ASN A 52 -15.00 11.96 3.95
N ALA A 53 -14.00 11.28 4.49
CA ALA A 53 -12.61 11.63 4.24
C ALA A 53 -12.24 11.37 2.78
N THR A 54 -11.54 12.32 2.17
CA THR A 54 -11.05 12.24 0.79
C THR A 54 -9.58 11.85 0.71
N THR A 55 -8.89 11.76 1.84
CA THR A 55 -7.45 11.52 1.89
C THR A 55 -7.13 10.48 2.95
N LEU A 56 -6.24 9.54 2.60
CA LEU A 56 -5.54 8.67 3.52
C LEU A 56 -4.06 9.03 3.49
N THR A 57 -3.55 9.57 4.58
CA THR A 57 -2.11 9.78 4.76
C THR A 57 -1.51 8.50 5.32
N VAL A 58 -0.46 7.99 4.69
CA VAL A 58 0.28 6.84 5.22
C VAL A 58 0.91 7.28 6.55
N PRO A 59 0.64 6.58 7.66
CA PRO A 59 1.13 7.01 8.97
C PRO A 59 2.65 6.96 9.03
N SER A 60 3.28 8.02 9.54
CA SER A 60 4.75 8.12 9.61
C SER A 60 5.38 7.05 10.51
N SER A 61 4.62 6.52 11.48
CA SER A 61 5.03 5.38 12.32
C SER A 61 5.25 4.10 11.52
N GLU A 62 4.73 4.01 10.30
CA GLU A 62 4.77 2.81 9.46
C GLU A 62 5.87 2.88 8.38
N THR A 63 6.51 4.04 8.17
CA THR A 63 7.43 4.24 7.05
C THR A 63 8.90 4.43 7.43
N ASP A 64 9.22 4.82 8.68
CA ASP A 64 10.60 5.05 9.17
C ASP A 64 11.51 5.74 8.13
N LEU A 65 11.00 6.83 7.54
CA LEU A 65 11.68 7.54 6.45
C LEU A 65 12.90 8.33 6.95
N GLY A 66 13.99 8.24 6.20
CA GLY A 66 15.19 9.07 6.31
C GLY A 66 15.42 9.89 5.05
N ASP A 67 16.48 10.70 5.03
CA ASP A 67 16.90 11.44 3.84
C ASP A 67 17.67 10.54 2.86
N ASP A 68 16.93 9.72 2.12
CA ASP A 68 17.46 8.66 1.26
C ASP A 68 16.61 8.44 0.01
N THR A 69 17.10 7.59 -0.89
CA THR A 69 16.36 7.15 -2.09
C THR A 69 15.62 5.86 -1.79
N TYR A 70 14.35 5.78 -2.18
CA TYR A 70 13.49 4.65 -1.90
C TYR A 70 12.89 4.02 -3.17
N TYR A 71 12.64 2.72 -3.06
CA TYR A 71 11.72 1.95 -3.89
C TYR A 71 10.57 1.55 -3.00
N TYR A 72 9.34 1.78 -3.44
CA TYR A 72 8.17 1.35 -2.69
C TYR A 72 7.19 0.60 -3.57
N ASN A 73 6.54 -0.40 -2.95
CA ASN A 73 5.41 -1.14 -3.48
C ASN A 73 4.22 -0.90 -2.57
N PHE A 74 3.10 -0.49 -3.15
CA PHE A 74 1.82 -0.38 -2.45
C PHE A 74 0.82 -1.32 -3.10
N TYR A 75 0.10 -2.05 -2.26
CA TYR A 75 -0.83 -3.09 -2.66
C TYR A 75 -2.25 -2.72 -2.29
N PHE A 76 -3.14 -2.85 -3.26
CA PHE A 76 -4.54 -2.44 -3.14
C PHE A 76 -5.46 -3.57 -3.57
N TYR A 77 -6.36 -3.92 -2.66
CA TYR A 77 -7.44 -4.86 -2.87
C TYR A 77 -8.65 -4.37 -2.08
N GLU A 78 -9.78 -4.24 -2.74
CA GLU A 78 -11.01 -3.88 -2.06
C GLU A 78 -11.46 -5.05 -1.17
N VAL A 79 -11.90 -4.71 0.04
CA VAL A 79 -12.30 -5.68 1.07
C VAL A 79 -13.76 -5.51 1.50
N LEU A 80 -14.38 -4.37 1.17
CA LEU A 80 -15.77 -4.08 1.52
C LEU A 80 -16.70 -4.34 0.32
N GLU A 81 -17.75 -5.14 0.54
CA GLU A 81 -18.76 -5.42 -0.48
C GLU A 81 -19.48 -4.14 -0.97
N ALA A 82 -19.58 -3.11 -0.13
CA ALA A 82 -20.24 -1.84 -0.47
C ALA A 82 -19.66 -1.17 -1.73
N ALA A 83 -18.37 -1.35 -2.01
CA ALA A 83 -17.71 -0.87 -3.24
C ALA A 83 -18.18 -1.59 -4.52
N TYR A 84 -18.99 -2.65 -4.39
CA TYR A 84 -19.60 -3.39 -5.50
C TYR A 84 -21.09 -3.09 -5.63
N GLN A 85 -21.67 -2.41 -4.65
CA GLN A 85 -23.08 -2.05 -4.59
C GLN A 85 -23.28 -0.56 -4.94
N ASN A 86 -22.72 -0.12 -6.08
CA ASN A 86 -22.79 1.26 -6.60
C ASN A 86 -21.97 2.32 -5.85
N LYS A 87 -21.04 1.92 -4.99
CA LYS A 87 -19.97 2.81 -4.50
C LYS A 87 -18.65 2.49 -5.20
N SER A 88 -17.66 3.35 -5.09
CA SER A 88 -16.38 3.20 -5.78
C SER A 88 -15.25 3.83 -4.97
N ARG A 89 -14.09 3.17 -4.99
CA ARG A 89 -12.81 3.77 -4.61
C ARG A 89 -12.02 4.06 -5.87
N SER A 90 -11.55 5.29 -5.97
CA SER A 90 -10.60 5.72 -6.99
C SER A 90 -9.77 6.83 -6.38
N PHE A 91 -8.45 6.69 -6.40
CA PHE A 91 -7.56 7.64 -5.75
C PHE A 91 -6.22 7.77 -6.45
N ASP A 92 -5.58 8.91 -6.26
CA ASP A 92 -4.26 9.23 -6.75
C ASP A 92 -3.22 9.02 -5.65
N PHE A 93 -2.03 8.60 -6.05
CA PHE A 93 -0.87 8.41 -5.17
C PHE A 93 -0.01 9.66 -5.21
N LEU A 94 0.12 10.33 -4.06
CA LEU A 94 0.84 11.58 -3.92
C LEU A 94 2.01 11.43 -2.94
N VAL A 95 3.11 12.09 -3.26
CA VAL A 95 4.23 12.32 -2.34
C VAL A 95 4.45 13.82 -2.24
N ASP A 96 4.39 14.36 -1.02
CA ASP A 96 4.58 15.79 -0.75
C ASP A 96 3.63 16.69 -1.59
N GLY A 97 2.41 16.19 -1.83
CA GLY A 97 1.39 16.85 -2.63
C GLY A 97 1.55 16.68 -4.15
N GLU A 98 2.62 16.05 -4.63
CA GLU A 98 2.84 15.76 -6.05
C GLU A 98 2.24 14.40 -6.43
N LYS A 99 1.33 14.39 -7.41
CA LYS A 99 0.75 13.15 -7.96
C LYS A 99 1.79 12.40 -8.79
N LEU A 100 2.00 11.12 -8.48
CA LEU A 100 3.03 10.29 -9.11
C LEU A 100 2.47 9.21 -10.06
N ASN A 101 1.18 8.87 -9.95
CA ASN A 101 0.53 7.89 -10.83
C ASN A 101 -0.01 8.56 -12.11
N ASN A 102 0.84 8.63 -13.15
CA ASN A 102 0.50 9.30 -14.42
C ASN A 102 -0.40 8.46 -15.35
N ASN A 103 -0.45 7.14 -15.16
CA ASN A 103 -1.20 6.22 -16.02
C ASN A 103 -2.67 6.04 -15.60
N GLY A 104 -3.20 6.97 -14.80
CA GLY A 104 -4.56 6.91 -14.25
C GLY A 104 -4.58 6.65 -12.76
N SER A 105 -5.77 6.80 -12.18
CA SER A 105 -6.02 6.62 -10.75
C SER A 105 -6.03 5.15 -10.36
N ILE A 106 -5.66 4.89 -9.11
CA ILE A 106 -5.67 3.56 -8.51
C ILE A 106 -7.11 3.20 -8.18
N ILE A 107 -7.57 2.08 -8.74
CA ILE A 107 -8.89 1.51 -8.50
C ILE A 107 -8.68 0.12 -7.89
N PRO A 108 -8.91 -0.04 -6.57
CA PRO A 108 -8.78 -1.33 -5.91
C PRO A 108 -9.78 -2.36 -6.49
N PRO A 109 -9.29 -3.52 -6.95
CA PRO A 109 -10.12 -4.61 -7.44
C PRO A 109 -10.66 -5.43 -6.27
N TYR A 110 -11.75 -6.15 -6.50
CA TYR A 110 -12.30 -7.11 -5.55
C TYR A 110 -12.83 -8.37 -6.23
N GLN A 111 -13.05 -9.36 -5.37
CA GLN A 111 -13.31 -10.75 -5.73
C GLN A 111 -12.21 -11.41 -6.50
N SER A 112 -12.24 -11.48 -7.83
CA SER A 112 -11.34 -12.34 -8.62
C SER A 112 -10.50 -11.56 -9.61
N SER A 113 -10.56 -10.24 -9.52
CA SER A 113 -9.75 -9.34 -10.35
C SER A 113 -8.28 -9.38 -9.89
N PRO A 114 -7.34 -9.19 -10.83
CA PRO A 114 -5.91 -9.16 -10.52
C PRO A 114 -5.61 -8.05 -9.51
N LEU A 115 -4.60 -8.27 -8.67
CA LEU A 115 -4.14 -7.29 -7.68
C LEU A 115 -3.83 -5.94 -8.33
N SER A 116 -4.26 -4.84 -7.71
CA SER A 116 -3.76 -3.52 -8.07
C SER A 116 -2.51 -3.23 -7.24
N GLN A 117 -1.43 -2.92 -7.94
CA GLN A 117 -0.14 -2.56 -7.35
C GLN A 117 0.28 -1.22 -7.94
N TYR A 118 0.79 -0.34 -7.08
CA TYR A 118 1.51 0.85 -7.48
C TYR A 118 2.94 0.77 -6.94
N ASN A 119 3.91 1.03 -7.81
CA ASN A 119 5.31 1.03 -7.43
C ASN A 119 6.06 2.19 -8.08
N HIS A 120 7.12 2.65 -7.40
CA HIS A 120 8.00 3.68 -7.93
C HIS A 120 9.43 3.46 -7.43
N VAL A 121 10.40 3.53 -8.34
CA VAL A 121 11.82 3.35 -8.06
C VAL A 121 12.51 4.70 -8.03
N GLY A 122 13.48 4.87 -7.12
CA GLY A 122 14.45 5.95 -7.23
C GLY A 122 13.95 7.32 -6.75
N ARG A 123 12.89 7.37 -5.94
CA ARG A 123 12.39 8.64 -5.38
C ARG A 123 13.18 8.97 -4.12
N ARG A 124 13.76 10.17 -4.06
CA ARG A 124 14.32 10.70 -2.81
C ARG A 124 13.18 11.14 -1.89
N LEU A 125 13.18 10.64 -0.66
CA LEU A 125 12.24 11.01 0.39
C LEU A 125 13.04 11.57 1.57
N THR A 126 12.39 12.33 2.44
CA THR A 126 12.94 12.80 3.70
C THR A 126 12.12 12.27 4.87
N ALA A 127 12.61 12.42 6.10
CA ALA A 127 11.83 12.10 7.30
C ALA A 127 10.51 12.91 7.42
N GLY A 128 10.42 14.06 6.73
CA GLY A 128 9.21 14.87 6.68
C GLY A 128 8.32 14.59 5.46
N SER A 129 8.73 13.67 4.57
CA SER A 129 7.95 13.38 3.37
C SER A 129 6.63 12.69 3.70
N VAL A 130 5.57 13.12 3.03
CA VAL A 130 4.21 12.65 3.25
C VAL A 130 3.74 11.84 2.04
N ILE A 131 3.48 10.56 2.25
CA ILE A 131 2.81 9.72 1.26
C ILE A 131 1.31 9.75 1.54
N SER A 132 0.51 10.04 0.52
CA SER A 132 -0.95 10.11 0.66
C SER A 132 -1.67 9.51 -0.54
N LEU A 133 -2.85 8.96 -0.27
CA LEU A 133 -3.82 8.54 -1.26
C LEU A 133 -4.95 9.56 -1.24
N VAL A 134 -5.29 10.14 -2.38
CA VAL A 134 -6.30 11.21 -2.47
C VAL A 134 -7.38 10.82 -3.45
N ASN A 135 -8.64 10.85 -3.02
CA ASN A 135 -9.79 10.53 -3.85
C ASN A 135 -9.79 11.33 -5.16
N THR A 136 -10.18 10.65 -6.24
CA THR A 136 -10.62 11.35 -7.44
C THR A 136 -12.02 11.95 -7.22
N PRO A 137 -12.45 12.91 -8.05
CA PRO A 137 -13.78 13.51 -7.94
C PRO A 137 -14.95 12.53 -7.96
N ASP A 138 -14.80 11.39 -8.64
CA ASP A 138 -15.86 10.39 -8.84
C ASP A 138 -15.87 9.29 -7.76
N ALA A 139 -14.95 9.34 -6.79
CA ALA A 139 -14.89 8.37 -5.70
C ALA A 139 -15.96 8.65 -4.63
N SER A 140 -16.64 7.60 -4.19
CA SER A 140 -17.71 7.67 -3.17
C SER A 140 -17.36 6.98 -1.85
N LEU A 141 -16.16 6.39 -1.79
CA LEU A 141 -15.56 5.82 -0.59
C LEU A 141 -14.18 6.46 -0.35
N PRO A 142 -13.72 6.55 0.90
CA PRO A 142 -12.36 6.98 1.20
C PRO A 142 -11.29 6.08 0.53
N PRO A 143 -10.00 6.46 0.52
CA PRO A 143 -8.95 5.57 0.06
C PRO A 143 -8.75 4.37 0.99
N ILE A 144 -8.05 3.34 0.50
CA ILE A 144 -7.75 2.12 1.24
C ILE A 144 -6.30 1.70 1.00
N LEU A 145 -5.66 1.08 2.00
CA LEU A 145 -4.32 0.53 1.89
C LEU A 145 -4.25 -0.84 2.58
N ASN A 146 -3.95 -1.89 1.83
CA ASN A 146 -3.86 -3.25 2.37
C ASN A 146 -2.47 -3.52 2.94
N ALA A 147 -1.44 -3.25 2.12
CA ALA A 147 -0.06 -3.52 2.47
C ALA A 147 0.88 -2.62 1.67
N MET A 148 2.08 -2.43 2.19
CA MET A 148 3.16 -1.75 1.49
C MET A 148 4.50 -2.38 1.84
N GLU A 149 5.45 -2.27 0.93
CA GLU A 149 6.86 -2.52 1.15
C GLU A 149 7.64 -1.26 0.81
N LEU A 150 8.63 -0.94 1.64
CA LEU A 150 9.50 0.21 1.46
C LEU A 150 10.95 -0.23 1.56
N PHE A 151 11.72 0.03 0.51
CA PHE A 151 13.12 -0.36 0.38
C PHE A 151 13.98 0.88 0.26
N LYS A 152 14.89 1.09 1.20
CA LYS A 152 15.95 2.10 1.09
C LYS A 152 17.00 1.61 0.10
N LEU A 153 17.19 2.34 -1.00
CA LEU A 153 18.27 2.10 -1.94
C LEU A 153 19.59 2.58 -1.32
N ARG A 154 20.55 1.67 -1.24
CA ARG A 154 21.93 2.02 -0.89
C ARG A 154 22.72 2.20 -2.17
N THR A 155 23.46 3.30 -2.27
CA THR A 155 24.46 3.50 -3.32
C THR A 155 25.78 2.88 -2.85
N GLY A 156 26.30 1.94 -3.64
CA GLY A 156 27.55 1.23 -3.37
C GLY A 156 27.33 -0.26 -3.54
N LEU A 157 28.06 -0.87 -4.46
CA LEU A 157 28.26 -2.32 -4.39
C LEU A 157 28.89 -2.56 -3.02
N ALA A 158 28.27 -3.39 -2.19
CA ALA A 158 29.07 -4.07 -1.17
C ALA A 158 30.15 -4.78 -1.97
N ASP A 159 31.42 -4.50 -1.69
CA ASP A 159 32.52 -5.27 -2.27
C ASP A 159 32.16 -6.74 -2.09
N GLY A 160 31.84 -7.40 -3.21
CA GLY A 160 31.45 -8.79 -3.22
C GLY A 160 32.57 -9.60 -2.57
N THR A 161 32.18 -10.67 -1.89
CA THR A 161 33.09 -11.61 -1.19
C THR A 161 34.39 -11.82 -1.95
N SER A 162 35.50 -11.62 -1.22
CA SER A 162 36.91 -11.79 -1.57
C SER A 162 37.20 -12.51 -2.89
N THR A 163 38.08 -11.94 -3.72
CA THR A 163 38.61 -12.52 -4.97
C THR A 163 39.51 -13.75 -4.79
N ASN A 164 39.34 -14.51 -3.71
CA ASN A 164 40.20 -15.64 -3.32
C ASN A 164 39.47 -17.01 -3.30
N ASP A 165 38.38 -17.15 -4.04
CA ASP A 165 37.79 -18.47 -4.35
C ASP A 165 38.39 -19.06 -5.64
#